data_AF-A0A960WKJ0-F1
#
_entry.id   AF-A0A960WKJ0-F1
#
_cell.length_a   1.000
_cell.length_b   1.000
_cell.length_c   1.000
_cell.angle_alpha   90.00
_cell.angle_beta   90.00
_cell.angle_gamma   90.00
#
_symmetry.space_group_name_H-M   'P 1'
#
loop_
_entity.id
_entity.type
_entity.pdbx_description
1 polymer ?
#
loop_
_entity_poly.entity_id
_entity_poly.type
_entity_poly.pdbx_seq_one_letter_code
_entity_poly.pdbx_strand_id
1 'polypeptide(L)'
;MRYVVQDGDTYQRIAAKLYGAWEIYMLIKEYNLFRALSPGMILEIPTPRTAEVTHIVGAGQKPGFHDLSRSYYQVEHFAELLKSANPNVIPREGVRVRIPALVPEATYRAAQRLYKDLMGIAA
;
A
#
# COMPACT_ATOMS: atom_id res chain seq x y z
N MET A 1 -8.59 1.70 8.31
CA MET A 1 -9.58 2.80 8.40
C MET A 1 -10.71 2.52 7.41
N ARG A 2 -11.92 3.06 7.59
CA ARG A 2 -12.99 2.98 6.59
C ARG A 2 -13.18 4.36 5.93
N TYR A 3 -13.43 4.37 4.62
CA TYR A 3 -13.68 5.59 3.84
C TYR A 3 -14.98 5.45 3.06
N VAL A 4 -15.83 6.47 3.12
CA VAL A 4 -17.08 6.53 2.32
C VAL A 4 -16.77 7.26 1.03
N VAL A 5 -16.93 6.56 -0.10
CA VAL A 5 -16.73 7.10 -1.46
C VAL A 5 -17.65 8.29 -1.68
N GLN A 6 -17.08 9.39 -2.15
CA GLN A 6 -17.80 10.62 -2.49
C GLN A 6 -18.01 10.72 -4.00
N ASP A 7 -18.87 11.65 -4.42
CA ASP A 7 -19.03 11.93 -5.83
C ASP A 7 -17.72 12.45 -6.45
N GLY A 8 -17.39 11.96 -7.66
CA GLY A 8 -16.14 12.28 -8.35
C GLY A 8 -14.87 11.62 -7.80
N ASP A 9 -14.97 10.75 -6.81
CA ASP A 9 -13.81 10.00 -6.32
C ASP A 9 -13.26 9.02 -7.37
N THR A 10 -11.93 8.94 -7.44
CA THR A 10 -11.20 7.87 -8.11
C THR A 10 -10.26 7.21 -7.10
N TYR A 11 -9.84 5.97 -7.34
CA TYR A 11 -8.85 5.34 -6.44
C TYR A 11 -7.58 6.19 -6.31
N GLN A 12 -7.12 6.82 -7.39
CA GLN A 12 -5.98 7.74 -7.39
C GLN A 12 -6.23 8.96 -6.50
N ARG A 13 -7.40 9.60 -6.61
CA ARG A 13 -7.77 10.76 -5.77
C ARG A 13 -7.88 10.37 -4.29
N ILE A 14 -8.48 9.22 -4.01
CA ILE A 14 -8.57 8.69 -2.64
C ILE A 14 -7.16 8.42 -2.10
N ALA A 15 -6.28 7.78 -2.87
CA ALA A 15 -4.90 7.53 -2.46
C ALA A 15 -4.10 8.83 -2.25
N ALA A 16 -4.24 9.82 -3.12
CA ALA A 16 -3.64 11.14 -2.95
C ALA A 16 -4.10 11.78 -1.63
N LYS A 17 -5.41 11.75 -1.37
CA LYS A 17 -6.04 12.35 -0.18
C LYS A 17 -5.62 11.66 1.12
N LEU A 18 -5.59 10.33 1.12
CA LEU A 18 -5.38 9.54 2.35
C LEU A 18 -3.92 9.18 2.59
N TYR A 19 -3.14 8.99 1.53
CA TYR A 19 -1.73 8.58 1.65
C TYR A 19 -0.74 9.68 1.28
N GLY A 20 -1.18 10.74 0.58
CA GLY A 20 -0.28 11.74 0.01
C GLY A 20 0.49 11.25 -1.22
N ALA A 21 0.13 10.07 -1.74
CA ALA A 21 0.75 9.46 -2.92
C ALA A 21 -0.36 8.81 -3.77
N TRP A 22 -0.61 9.36 -4.96
CA TRP A 22 -1.67 8.87 -5.84
C TRP A 22 -1.25 7.59 -6.58
N GLU A 23 0.05 7.38 -6.75
CA GLU A 23 0.67 6.27 -7.50
C GLU A 23 0.39 4.93 -6.85
N ILE A 24 0.20 4.90 -5.53
CA ILE A 24 -0.02 3.66 -4.76
C ILE A 24 -1.50 3.29 -4.65
N TYR A 25 -2.38 3.88 -5.47
CA TYR A 25 -3.82 3.63 -5.46
C TYR A 25 -4.21 2.16 -5.58
N MET A 26 -3.37 1.35 -6.22
CA MET A 26 -3.57 -0.09 -6.36
C MET A 26 -3.60 -0.81 -5.01
N LEU A 27 -2.97 -0.24 -3.97
CA LEU A 27 -3.12 -0.72 -2.60
C LEU A 27 -4.59 -0.69 -2.15
N ILE A 28 -5.32 0.39 -2.42
CA ILE A 28 -6.75 0.47 -2.06
C ILE A 28 -7.58 -0.39 -3.03
N LYS A 29 -7.29 -0.29 -4.33
CA LYS A 29 -8.09 -0.94 -5.37
C LYS A 29 -8.06 -2.46 -5.25
N GLU A 30 -6.88 -3.07 -5.16
CA GLU A 30 -6.75 -4.53 -5.06
C GLU A 30 -7.25 -5.03 -3.70
N TYR A 31 -6.96 -4.32 -2.60
CA TYR A 31 -7.46 -4.68 -1.26
C TYR A 31 -8.99 -4.71 -1.22
N ASN A 32 -9.65 -3.84 -1.99
CA ASN A 32 -11.11 -3.82 -2.15
C ASN A 32 -11.59 -4.59 -3.39
N LEU A 33 -10.85 -5.63 -3.82
CA LEU A 33 -11.22 -6.57 -4.88
C LEU A 33 -11.56 -5.91 -6.22
N PHE A 34 -10.86 -4.83 -6.56
CA PHE A 34 -11.00 -4.10 -7.83
C PHE A 34 -12.42 -3.57 -8.11
N ARG A 35 -13.23 -3.38 -7.07
CA ARG A 35 -14.62 -2.94 -7.21
C ARG A 35 -14.69 -1.58 -7.92
N ALA A 36 -15.66 -1.41 -8.80
CA ALA A 36 -15.99 -0.08 -9.33
C ALA A 36 -16.48 0.82 -8.19
N LEU A 37 -16.06 2.09 -8.19
CA LEU A 37 -16.45 3.04 -7.17
C LEU A 37 -17.86 3.55 -7.42
N SER A 38 -18.63 3.71 -6.35
CA SER A 38 -19.95 4.34 -6.37
C SER A 38 -20.11 5.19 -5.11
N PRO A 39 -20.65 6.42 -5.21
CA PRO A 39 -20.87 7.26 -4.03
C PRO A 39 -21.65 6.51 -2.93
N GLY A 40 -21.25 6.71 -1.67
CA GLY A 40 -21.81 6.02 -0.51
C GLY A 40 -21.22 4.62 -0.24
N MET A 41 -20.45 4.04 -1.17
CA MET A 41 -19.73 2.78 -0.94
C MET A 41 -18.68 2.96 0.18
N ILE A 42 -18.56 1.96 1.04
CA ILE A 42 -17.50 1.91 2.06
C ILE A 42 -16.31 1.12 1.50
N LEU A 43 -15.13 1.74 1.52
CA LEU A 43 -13.84 1.10 1.26
C LEU A 43 -13.11 0.84 2.57
N GLU A 44 -12.41 -0.30 2.62
CA GLU A 44 -11.37 -0.53 3.61
C GLU A 44 -10.06 0.09 3.12
N ILE A 45 -9.47 0.96 3.94
CA ILE A 45 -8.23 1.66 3.63
C ILE A 45 -7.11 0.99 4.43
N PRO A 46 -6.27 0.15 3.80
CA PRO A 46 -5.12 -0.48 4.45
C PRO A 46 -4.04 0.55 4.78
N THR A 47 -3.28 0.33 5.84
CA THR A 47 -2.13 1.19 6.17
C THR A 47 -0.99 0.91 5.19
N PRO A 48 -0.46 1.92 4.47
CA PRO A 48 0.66 1.71 3.56
C PRO A 48 1.95 1.47 4.36
N ARG A 49 2.88 0.73 3.78
CA ARG A 49 4.23 0.59 4.35
C ARG A 49 5.00 1.89 4.14
N THR A 50 5.51 2.46 5.23
CA THR A 50 6.19 3.76 5.21
C THR A 50 7.69 3.72 5.45
N ALA A 51 8.19 2.54 5.84
CA ALA A 51 9.60 2.30 6.07
C ALA A 51 10.07 1.08 5.27
N GLU A 52 11.27 1.22 4.72
CA GLU A 52 11.98 0.11 4.11
C GLU A 52 12.44 -0.89 5.19
N VAL A 53 12.41 -2.18 4.85
CA VAL A 53 12.98 -3.23 5.67
C VAL A 53 13.78 -4.21 4.81
N THR A 54 14.75 -4.91 5.41
CA THR A 54 15.36 -6.09 4.78
C THR A 54 14.69 -7.35 5.33
N HIS A 55 14.09 -8.14 4.43
CA HIS A 55 13.57 -9.47 4.73
C HIS A 55 14.64 -10.53 4.46
N ILE A 56 14.72 -11.56 5.30
CA ILE A 56 15.52 -12.77 5.03
C ILE A 56 14.52 -13.90 4.83
N VAL A 57 14.52 -14.52 3.65
CA VAL A 57 13.58 -15.61 3.35
C VAL A 57 13.84 -16.79 4.28
N GLY A 58 12.82 -17.18 5.05
CA GLY A 58 12.91 -18.27 6.01
C GLY A 58 12.77 -19.65 5.37
N ALA A 59 13.19 -20.69 6.09
CA ALA A 59 12.98 -22.08 5.69
C ALA A 59 11.48 -22.39 5.54
N GLY A 60 11.11 -23.03 4.43
CA GLY A 60 9.71 -23.36 4.12
C GLY A 60 8.80 -22.17 3.73
N GLN A 61 9.33 -20.94 3.67
CA GLN A 61 8.57 -19.79 3.20
C GLN A 61 8.37 -19.83 1.68
N LYS A 62 7.15 -19.52 1.21
CA LYS A 62 6.92 -19.24 -0.22
C LYS A 62 7.66 -17.96 -0.60
N PRO A 63 8.67 -18.01 -1.48
CA PRO A 63 9.62 -16.91 -1.54
C PRO A 63 9.27 -15.88 -2.61
N GLY A 64 8.32 -16.14 -3.52
CA GLY A 64 8.11 -15.32 -4.70
C GLY A 64 7.81 -13.85 -4.40
N PHE A 65 8.17 -12.94 -5.31
CA PHE A 65 7.87 -11.51 -5.14
C PHE A 65 6.36 -11.23 -4.96
N HIS A 66 5.47 -12.04 -5.54
CA HIS A 66 4.03 -11.97 -5.27
C HIS A 66 3.69 -12.33 -3.81
N ASP A 67 4.30 -13.37 -3.26
CA ASP A 67 4.09 -13.79 -1.86
C ASP A 67 4.62 -12.74 -0.88
N LEU A 68 5.82 -12.21 -1.16
CA LEU A 68 6.39 -11.11 -0.37
C LEU A 68 5.54 -9.86 -0.48
N SER A 69 5.03 -9.53 -1.67
CA SER A 69 4.13 -8.39 -1.88
C SER A 69 2.88 -8.51 -1.01
N ARG A 70 2.20 -9.68 -1.04
CA ARG A 70 1.06 -9.95 -0.14
C ARG A 70 1.42 -9.83 1.33
N SER A 71 2.56 -10.37 1.74
CA SER A 71 2.99 -10.38 3.14
C SER A 71 3.30 -8.98 3.67
N TYR A 72 3.90 -8.12 2.84
CA TYR A 72 4.42 -6.81 3.26
C TYR A 72 3.52 -5.63 2.91
N TYR A 73 2.69 -5.77 1.87
CA TYR A 73 1.80 -4.72 1.35
C TYR A 73 0.33 -5.13 1.32
N GLN A 74 -0.02 -6.35 1.75
CA GLN A 74 -1.39 -6.90 1.80
C GLN A 74 -2.02 -7.18 0.42
N VAL A 75 -1.32 -6.89 -0.68
CA VAL A 75 -1.78 -7.06 -2.06
C VAL A 75 -0.64 -7.60 -2.92
N GLU A 76 -0.93 -8.27 -4.03
CA GLU A 76 0.09 -8.78 -4.95
C GLU A 76 0.69 -7.69 -5.83
N HIS A 77 -0.05 -6.62 -6.15
CA HIS A 77 0.32 -5.60 -7.14
C HIS A 77 1.79 -5.15 -7.11
N PHE A 78 2.35 -4.97 -5.92
CA PHE A 78 3.70 -4.44 -5.73
C PHE A 78 4.83 -5.47 -5.94
N ALA A 79 4.55 -6.64 -6.54
CA ALA A 79 5.57 -7.62 -6.90
C ALA A 79 6.62 -7.05 -7.88
N GLU A 80 6.20 -6.24 -8.86
CA GLU A 80 7.13 -5.59 -9.80
C GLU A 80 7.95 -4.48 -9.13
N LEU A 81 7.39 -3.79 -8.12
CA LEU A 81 8.17 -2.88 -7.26
C LEU A 81 9.27 -3.65 -6.52
N LEU A 82 8.94 -4.81 -5.95
CA LEU A 82 9.94 -5.64 -5.28
C LEU A 82 11.01 -6.15 -6.25
N LYS A 83 10.62 -6.60 -7.43
CA LYS A 83 11.56 -7.08 -8.45
C LYS A 83 12.51 -5.97 -8.92
N SER A 84 11.99 -4.77 -9.18
CA SER A 84 12.82 -3.61 -9.58
C SER A 84 13.74 -3.11 -8.46
N ALA A 85 13.29 -3.17 -7.21
CA ALA A 85 14.10 -2.81 -6.04
C ALA A 85 15.19 -3.84 -5.70
N ASN A 86 15.12 -5.05 -6.27
CA ASN A 86 16.03 -6.16 -6.02
C ASN A 86 16.55 -6.76 -7.33
N PRO A 87 17.31 -5.99 -8.12
CA PRO A 87 17.81 -6.48 -9.40
C PRO A 87 18.70 -7.71 -9.20
N ASN A 88 18.49 -8.74 -10.02
CA ASN A 88 19.22 -10.02 -9.98
C ASN A 88 19.03 -10.84 -8.69
N VAL A 89 18.05 -10.49 -7.85
CA VAL A 89 17.69 -11.30 -6.68
C VAL A 89 16.60 -12.29 -7.07
N ILE A 90 16.86 -13.57 -6.81
CA ILE A 90 15.84 -14.62 -6.83
C ILE A 90 15.53 -14.94 -5.37
N PRO A 91 14.33 -14.60 -4.88
CA PRO A 91 13.94 -14.96 -3.52
C PRO A 91 13.97 -16.48 -3.31
N ARG A 92 14.71 -16.91 -2.29
CA ARG A 92 14.81 -18.30 -1.81
C ARG A 92 15.40 -18.29 -0.41
N GLU A 93 15.29 -19.39 0.33
CA GLU A 93 15.78 -19.50 1.71
C GLU A 93 17.18 -18.90 1.91
N GLY A 94 17.33 -18.09 2.96
CA GLY A 94 18.55 -17.39 3.32
C GLY A 94 18.86 -16.13 2.51
N VAL A 95 18.14 -15.87 1.41
CA VAL A 95 18.36 -14.67 0.59
C VAL A 95 17.74 -13.43 1.24
N ARG A 96 18.51 -12.33 1.21
CA ARG A 96 18.07 -11.00 1.64
C ARG A 96 17.27 -10.34 0.50
N VAL A 97 16.07 -9.86 0.83
CA VAL A 97 15.21 -9.10 -0.08
C VAL A 97 14.92 -7.74 0.55
N ARG A 98 15.20 -6.67 -0.18
CA ARG A 98 14.81 -5.31 0.17
C ARG A 98 13.30 -5.14 -0.05
N ILE A 99 12.59 -4.65 0.96
CA ILE A 99 11.17 -4.35 0.90
C ILE A 99 11.02 -2.83 1.01
N PRO A 100 10.85 -2.10 -0.10
CA PRO A 100 10.72 -0.64 -0.08
C PRO A 100 9.51 -0.14 0.70
N ALA A 101 9.58 1.12 1.16
CA ALA A 101 8.39 1.88 1.50
C ALA A 101 7.54 2.14 0.25
N LEU A 102 6.21 2.16 0.39
CA LEU A 102 5.29 2.61 -0.66
C LEU A 102 5.16 4.13 -0.67
N VAL A 103 5.28 4.76 0.49
CA VAL A 103 5.20 6.22 0.66
C VAL A 103 6.06 6.63 1.86
N PRO A 104 6.80 7.74 1.84
CA PRO A 104 7.56 8.19 3.01
C PRO A 104 6.64 8.46 4.22
N GLU A 105 7.11 8.12 5.43
CA GLU A 105 6.37 8.36 6.68
C GLU A 105 5.91 9.81 6.85
N ALA A 106 6.78 10.78 6.53
CA ALA A 106 6.45 12.20 6.63
C ALA A 106 5.28 12.58 5.70
N THR A 107 5.29 12.08 4.46
CA THR A 107 4.21 12.29 3.48
C THR A 107 2.90 11.67 3.97
N TYR A 108 2.95 10.43 4.46
CA TYR A 108 1.77 9.75 4.98
C TYR A 108 1.17 10.49 6.19
N ARG A 109 2.00 10.91 7.15
CA ARG A 109 1.55 11.66 8.33
C ARG A 109 0.97 13.02 7.97
N ALA A 110 1.55 13.72 7.01
CA ALA A 110 1.02 15.00 6.53
C ALA A 110 -0.37 14.82 5.90
N ALA A 111 -0.54 13.82 5.04
CA ALA A 111 -1.84 13.51 4.42
C ALA A 111 -2.90 13.12 5.48
N GLN A 112 -2.53 12.29 6.45
CA GLN A 112 -3.43 11.89 7.53
C GLN A 112 -3.87 13.09 8.38
N ARG A 113 -2.97 14.03 8.67
CA ARG A 113 -3.32 15.27 9.39
C ARG A 113 -4.31 16.11 8.59
N LEU A 114 -4.00 16.39 7.33
CA LEU A 114 -4.88 17.17 6.44
C LEU A 114 -6.26 16.53 6.31
N TYR A 115 -6.33 15.20 6.17
CA TYR A 115 -7.59 14.49 6.10
C TYR A 115 -8.41 14.61 7.40
N LYS A 116 -7.77 14.46 8.57
CA LYS A 116 -8.44 14.64 9.86
C LYS A 116 -8.98 16.05 10.03
N ASP A 117 -8.19 17.06 9.69
CA ASP A 117 -8.57 18.48 9.77
C ASP A 117 -9.78 18.76 8.88
N LEU A 118 -9.78 18.26 7.64
CA LEU A 118 -10.91 18.39 6.71
C LEU A 118 -12.19 17.69 7.19
N MET A 119 -12.06 16.59 7.94
CA MET A 119 -13.19 15.82 8.45
C MET A 119 -13.67 16.28 9.83
N GLY A 120 -12.99 17.26 10.46
CA GLY A 120 -13.29 17.70 11.82
C GLY A 120 -13.04 16.63 12.89
N ILE A 121 -12.14 15.68 12.63
CA ILE A 121 -11.79 14.61 13.57
C ILE A 121 -10.65 15.13 14.46
N ALA A 122 -10.94 15.38 15.74
CA ALA A 122 -9.93 15.85 16.70
C ALA A 122 -8.71 14.90 16.76
N ALA A 123 -7.52 15.50 16.90
CA ALA A 123 -6.22 14.86 16.72
C ALA A 123 -5.95 13.70 17.68
#